data_AF-A0A093XKY0-F1
#
_entry.id   AF-A0A093XKY0-F1
#
_cell.length_a   1.000
_cell.length_b   1.000
_cell.length_c   1.000
_cell.angle_alpha   90.00
_cell.angle_beta   90.00
_cell.angle_gamma   90.00
#
_symmetry.space_group_name_H-M   'P 1'
#
loop_
_entity.id
_entity.type
_entity.pdbx_description
1 polymer ?
#
loop_
_entity_poly.entity_id
_entity_poly.type
_entity_poly.pdbx_seq_one_letter_code
_entity_poly.pdbx_strand_id
1 'polypeptide(L)'
;MAPCLIGYGVIARRLYDDPLTKREGNIYWKWIENYVADDFAEAVRVGSDTIEKHALLQSPSRLEELIKIFVHATNMETGFWNMGEGKK
;
A
#
# COMPACT_ATOMS: atom_id res chain seq x y z
N MET A 1 -9.08 0.68 4.61
CA MET A 1 -8.00 -0.21 5.11
C MET A 1 -7.19 -0.81 3.96
N ALA A 2 -7.82 -1.39 2.93
CA ALA A 2 -7.10 -2.06 1.84
C ALA A 2 -6.04 -1.20 1.11
N PRO A 3 -6.31 0.07 0.71
CA PRO A 3 -5.30 0.90 0.05
C PRO A 3 -4.04 1.13 0.88
N CYS A 4 -4.20 1.30 2.19
CA CYS A 4 -3.08 1.48 3.12
C CYS A 4 -2.21 0.21 3.19
N LEU A 5 -2.81 -0.93 3.52
CA LEU A 5 -2.10 -2.21 3.63
C LEU A 5 -1.31 -2.53 2.35
N ILE A 6 -2.00 -2.50 1.20
CA ILE A 6 -1.42 -2.84 -0.10
C ILE A 6 -0.39 -1.80 -0.51
N GLY A 7 -0.72 -0.51 -0.37
CA GLY A 7 0.13 0.59 -0.78
C GLY A 7 1.49 0.59 -0.08
N TYR A 8 1.51 0.34 1.24
CA TYR A 8 2.76 0.26 2.01
C TYR A 8 3.62 -0.92 1.57
N GLY A 9 3.03 -2.10 1.33
CA GLY A 9 3.77 -3.25 0.81
C GLY A 9 4.37 -2.99 -0.57
N VAL A 10 3.60 -2.37 -1.47
CA VAL A 10 4.05 -2.04 -2.84
C VAL A 10 5.19 -1.02 -2.82
N ILE A 11 5.05 0.10 -2.08
CA ILE A 11 6.07 1.14 -2.06
C ILE A 11 7.35 0.66 -1.36
N ALA A 12 7.22 -0.10 -0.27
CA ALA A 12 8.37 -0.65 0.43
C ALA A 12 9.13 -1.64 -0.45
N ARG A 13 8.42 -2.55 -1.15
CA ARG A 13 9.05 -3.47 -2.11
C ARG A 13 9.79 -2.72 -3.20
N ARG A 14 9.13 -1.72 -3.82
CA ARG A 14 9.75 -0.88 -4.85
C ARG A 14 11.02 -0.20 -4.34
N LEU A 15 11.00 0.38 -3.15
CA LEU A 15 12.17 1.03 -2.55
C LEU A 15 13.28 0.02 -2.22
N TYR A 16 12.92 -1.16 -1.74
CA TYR A 16 13.90 -2.21 -1.42
C TYR A 16 14.65 -2.72 -2.65
N ASP A 17 13.91 -2.90 -3.76
CA ASP A 17 14.43 -3.45 -5.02
C ASP A 17 15.11 -2.39 -5.91
N ASP A 18 14.85 -1.10 -5.69
CA ASP A 18 15.47 0.00 -6.46
C ASP A 18 16.97 0.13 -6.10
N PRO A 19 17.89 -0.05 -7.07
CA PRO A 19 19.33 0.05 -6.83
C PRO A 19 19.78 1.47 -6.45
N LEU A 20 18.97 2.50 -6.71
CA LEU A 20 19.24 3.88 -6.31
C LEU A 20 18.87 4.16 -4.85
N THR A 21 18.15 3.25 -4.18
CA THR A 21 17.81 3.41 -2.76
C THR A 21 19.07 3.26 -1.90
N LYS A 22 19.41 4.34 -1.18
CA LYS A 22 20.50 4.34 -0.21
C LYS A 22 20.18 3.37 0.93
N ARG A 23 21.03 2.36 1.13
CA ARG A 23 20.91 1.39 2.24
C ARG A 23 21.74 1.82 3.45
N GLU A 24 23.03 2.07 3.25
CA GLU A 24 23.95 2.46 4.32
C GLU A 24 23.67 3.89 4.81
N GLY A 25 23.53 4.06 6.13
CA GLY A 25 23.27 5.37 6.74
C GLY A 25 21.89 5.98 6.41
N ASN A 26 20.96 5.19 5.88
CA ASN A 26 19.59 5.64 5.65
C ASN A 26 18.72 5.39 6.90
N ILE A 27 18.29 6.46 7.54
CA ILE A 27 17.46 6.42 8.76
C ILE A 27 16.10 5.74 8.54
N TYR A 28 15.64 5.63 7.28
CA TYR A 28 14.37 5.00 6.91
C TYR A 28 14.54 3.54 6.46
N TRP A 29 15.77 3.01 6.40
CA TRP A 29 15.99 1.65 5.89
C TRP A 29 15.21 0.59 6.68
N LYS A 30 15.21 0.71 8.01
CA LYS A 30 14.45 -0.19 8.88
C LYS A 30 12.93 -0.13 8.63
N TRP A 31 12.40 1.03 8.27
CA TRP A 31 10.99 1.16 7.89
C TRP A 31 10.72 0.36 6.61
N ILE A 32 11.60 0.47 5.60
CA ILE A 32 11.49 -0.30 4.36
C ILE A 32 11.55 -1.80 4.67
N GLU A 33 12.54 -2.24 5.46
CA GLU A 33 12.72 -3.64 5.87
C GLU A 33 11.48 -4.24 6.53
N ASN A 34 10.84 -3.49 7.43
CA ASN A 34 9.63 -3.95 8.12
C ASN A 34 8.47 -4.21 7.14
N TYR A 35 8.27 -3.34 6.14
CA TYR A 35 7.17 -3.48 5.19
C TYR A 35 7.46 -4.46 4.05
N VAL A 36 8.69 -4.95 3.93
CA VAL A 36 9.06 -6.05 3.03
C VAL A 36 9.24 -7.39 3.73
N ALA A 37 9.18 -7.41 5.06
CA ALA A 37 9.31 -8.62 5.86
C ALA A 37 8.17 -9.61 5.57
N ASP A 38 8.44 -10.90 5.79
CA ASP A 38 7.55 -11.99 5.39
C ASP A 38 6.17 -11.90 6.04
N ASP A 39 6.09 -11.45 7.29
CA ASP A 39 4.84 -11.27 8.02
C ASP A 39 3.96 -10.17 7.40
N PHE A 40 4.55 -9.03 7.04
CA PHE A 40 3.83 -7.95 6.36
C PHE A 40 3.47 -8.33 4.92
N ALA A 41 4.38 -8.99 4.19
CA ALA A 41 4.13 -9.47 2.84
C ALA A 41 2.97 -10.49 2.82
N GLU A 42 2.93 -11.38 3.80
CA GLU A 42 1.82 -12.33 3.98
C GLU A 42 0.51 -11.61 4.30
N ALA A 43 0.53 -10.58 5.17
CA ALA A 43 -0.66 -9.77 5.44
C ALA A 43 -1.20 -9.09 4.17
N VAL A 44 -0.33 -8.55 3.33
CA VAL A 44 -0.69 -7.95 2.03
C VAL A 44 -1.31 -9.01 1.10
N ARG A 45 -0.72 -10.20 1.02
CA ARG A 45 -1.22 -11.30 0.20
C ARG A 45 -2.61 -11.74 0.66
N VAL A 46 -2.76 -12.07 1.95
CA VAL A 46 -4.05 -12.48 2.55
C VAL A 46 -5.11 -11.40 2.38
N GLY A 47 -4.75 -10.13 2.60
CA GLY A 47 -5.64 -9.00 2.40
C GLY A 47 -6.12 -8.88 0.96
N SER A 48 -5.20 -8.99 0.00
CA SER A 48 -5.51 -8.94 -1.44
C SER A 48 -6.40 -10.11 -1.86
N ASP A 49 -6.04 -11.34 -1.50
CA ASP A 49 -6.82 -12.55 -1.81
C ASP A 49 -8.24 -12.47 -1.24
N THR A 50 -8.38 -11.91 -0.03
CA THR A 50 -9.70 -11.71 0.59
C THR A 50 -10.55 -10.73 -0.22
N ILE A 51 -9.97 -9.63 -0.69
CA ILE A 51 -10.69 -8.65 -1.52
C ILE A 51 -11.11 -9.29 -2.84
N GLU A 52 -10.20 -9.94 -3.54
CA GLU A 52 -10.48 -10.60 -4.83
C GLU A 52 -11.59 -11.64 -4.70
N LYS A 53 -11.50 -12.50 -3.68
CA LYS A 53 -12.53 -13.52 -3.41
C LYS A 53 -13.92 -12.92 -3.23
N HIS A 54 -14.04 -11.79 -2.52
CA HIS A 54 -15.34 -11.17 -2.25
C HIS A 54 -15.81 -10.24 -3.37
N ALA A 55 -14.90 -9.66 -4.15
CA ALA A 55 -15.21 -8.82 -5.30
C ALA A 55 -16.01 -9.59 -6.36
N LEU A 56 -15.66 -10.86 -6.59
CA LEU A 56 -16.37 -11.75 -7.50
C LEU A 56 -17.83 -12.01 -7.11
N LEU A 57 -18.20 -11.78 -5.84
CA LEU A 57 -19.55 -11.99 -5.33
C LEU A 57 -20.41 -10.72 -5.41
N GLN A 58 -19.86 -9.60 -5.86
CA GLN A 58 -20.57 -8.33 -5.91
C GLN A 58 -21.30 -8.14 -7.25
N SER A 59 -22.39 -7.38 -7.23
CA SER A 59 -22.99 -6.90 -8.48
C SER A 59 -22.05 -5.91 -9.19
N PRO A 60 -22.16 -5.74 -10.52
CA PRO A 60 -21.38 -4.75 -11.25
C PRO A 60 -21.49 -3.33 -10.67
N SER A 61 -22.70 -2.89 -10.33
CA SER A 61 -22.93 -1.56 -9.73
C SER A 61 -22.25 -1.40 -8.36
N ARG A 62 -22.25 -2.44 -7.53
CA ARG A 62 -21.56 -2.43 -6.24
C ARG A 62 -20.04 -2.42 -6.44
N LEU A 63 -19.53 -3.16 -7.41
CA LEU A 63 -18.11 -3.17 -7.74
C LEU A 63 -17.64 -1.78 -8.19
N GLU A 64 -18.40 -1.08 -9.03
CA GLU A 64 -18.10 0.31 -9.42
C GLU A 64 -18.01 1.27 -8.22
N GLU A 65 -18.91 1.12 -7.24
CA GLU A 65 -18.86 1.90 -6.00
C GLU A 65 -17.61 1.59 -5.18
N LEU A 66 -17.28 0.30 -5.02
CA LEU A 66 -16.09 -0.14 -4.29
C LEU A 66 -14.80 0.36 -4.95
N ILE A 67 -14.74 0.39 -6.28
CA ILE A 67 -13.63 0.98 -7.03
C ILE A 67 -13.48 2.47 -6.69
N LYS A 68 -14.59 3.24 -6.70
CA LYS A 68 -14.57 4.66 -6.35
C LYS A 68 -14.08 4.88 -4.92
N ILE A 69 -14.51 4.06 -3.97
CA ILE A 69 -14.05 4.10 -2.57
C ILE A 69 -12.55 3.82 -2.50
N PHE A 70 -12.06 2.79 -3.22
CA PHE A 70 -10.64 2.44 -3.22
C PHE A 70 -9.77 3.56 -3.79
N VAL A 71 -10.18 4.15 -4.92
CA VAL A 71 -9.50 5.30 -5.54
C VAL A 71 -9.49 6.49 -4.59
N HIS A 72 -10.64 6.82 -3.99
CA HIS A 72 -10.73 7.95 -3.05
C HIS A 72 -9.81 7.76 -1.86
N ALA A 73 -9.82 6.57 -1.23
CA ALA A 73 -8.94 6.28 -0.11
C ALA A 73 -7.46 6.29 -0.50
N THR A 74 -7.10 5.85 -1.71
CA THR A 74 -5.72 5.95 -2.24
C THR A 74 -5.28 7.43 -2.36
N ASN A 75 -6.17 8.31 -2.81
CA ASN A 75 -5.89 9.75 -2.86
C ASN A 75 -5.78 10.38 -1.47
N MET A 76 -6.46 9.83 -0.46
CA MET A 76 -6.27 10.28 0.93
C MET A 76 -4.89 9.88 1.46
N GLU A 77 -4.39 8.69 1.11
CA GLU A 77 -3.03 8.26 1.48
C GLU A 77 -1.95 9.15 0.87
N THR A 78 -2.10 9.57 -0.40
CA THR A 78 -1.16 10.54 -0.99
C THR A 78 -1.23 11.89 -0.26
N GLY A 79 -2.43 12.35 0.11
CA GLY A 79 -2.61 13.53 0.97
C GLY A 79 -1.92 13.39 2.33
N PHE A 80 -1.98 12.22 2.97
CA PHE A 80 -1.29 11.93 4.23
C PHE A 80 0.22 12.14 4.11
N TRP A 81 0.84 11.59 3.07
CA TRP A 81 2.27 11.76 2.82
C TRP A 81 2.64 13.21 2.45
N ASN A 82 1.82 13.89 1.65
CA ASN A 82 2.04 15.30 1.32
C ASN A 82 2.07 16.19 2.56
N MET A 83 1.17 15.95 3.54
CA MET A 83 1.19 16.65 4.83
C MET A 83 2.49 16.39 5.60
N GLY A 84 2.99 15.15 5.58
CA GLY A 84 4.23 14.75 6.24
C GLY A 84 5.49 15.33 5.59
N GLU A 85 5.50 15.53 4.28
CA GLU A 85 6.62 16.16 3.56
C GLU A 85 6.78 17.65 3.87
N GLY A 86 5.78 18.29 4.51
CA GLY A 86 5.85 19.69 4.92
C GLY A 86 5.86 20.70 3.76
N LYS A 87 5.56 20.25 2.53
CA LYS A 87 5.41 21.16 1.38
C LYS A 87 4.08 21.91 1.52
N LYS A 88 4.18 23.21 1.78
CA LYS A 88 3.10 24.18 1.55
C LYS A 88 2.99 24.50 0.06
#